data_AF-A0A2E8CKS1-F1
#
_entry.id   AF-A0A2E8CKS1-F1
#
_cell.length_a   1.000
_cell.length_b   1.000
_cell.length_c   1.000
_cell.angle_alpha   90.00
_cell.angle_beta   90.00
_cell.angle_gamma   90.00
#
_symmetry.space_group_name_H-M   'P 1'
#
loop_
_entity.id
_entity.type
_entity.pdbx_description
1 polymer ?
#
loop_
_entity_poly.entity_id
_entity_poly.type
_entity_poly.pdbx_seq_one_letter_code
_entity_poly.pdbx_strand_id
1 'polypeptide(L)'
;MTIAHMTQTPAAVERILAVAEPLFLAASYADVTMDQIARKAGLTKGGLYHHFVSKEGLYLEMMQADLAEKQALFTVAARPPGDCRARLRKLTHAYFEMPDHKRQLISLIRRNSNVLGEAARTRLISAYQRALPNQILSIIKDGIRAGEIQTGDPRLLAWSFVALVETAISAHGDRVLEDPSEKLDFVLDLFFRGAQFPADSQGGTVLKNSALTASGRPLAVTAPTGYSGSDVFPEWQGQNLDDMLLACRDLVEDGDFPTVQRWRDGGGRVLGHFQVYFPEEIAHAAGMLPFKLRGAPVEPDHADSRFGSYLCSILKTSLELVLSDRVELDMFVTHPICDAARNLAAVWERNSEHPCQILYLPQNANSADSARYLRNEYARLMEVVQQVSGTTITEDDLRNSIELFNRNRALIRELYDIKRETPWLLSAEDAYCLVSVGGMVPREEHNALLEKVLPMIRDRADSNQEDRVRVVFEGGFCEQPPLDLIRMVGRSCYVVDDDFLIGLRWILEDVPNTGDPLHQLAEAYLEKSSYSPVQHDLRKPKEKMLKERISSARADAAIITAAKMCEPGLEEQVCYTRSLDEDNIGYFVSEFEENMTSFDHLGLQIETFMENLMYQ
;
A
#
# COMPACT_ATOMS: atom_id res chain seq x y z
N MET A 1 -13.74 -60.92 -17.02
CA MET A 1 -14.10 -59.83 -17.95
C MET A 1 -13.04 -58.75 -17.81
N THR A 2 -12.13 -58.70 -18.77
CA THR A 2 -10.98 -57.79 -18.78
C THR A 2 -11.48 -56.40 -19.13
N ILE A 3 -11.37 -55.43 -18.22
CA ILE A 3 -11.65 -54.02 -18.51
C ILE A 3 -10.48 -53.50 -19.34
N ALA A 4 -10.78 -53.15 -20.59
CA ALA A 4 -9.83 -52.61 -21.54
C ALA A 4 -9.29 -51.26 -21.05
N HIS A 5 -7.96 -51.15 -20.94
CA HIS A 5 -7.26 -49.87 -20.88
C HIS A 5 -7.56 -49.10 -22.18
N MET A 6 -8.49 -48.15 -22.12
CA MET A 6 -8.59 -47.11 -23.14
C MET A 6 -7.43 -46.13 -22.90
N THR A 7 -6.39 -46.27 -23.72
CA THR A 7 -5.27 -45.33 -23.85
C THR A 7 -5.77 -43.90 -24.03
N GLN A 8 -5.12 -42.95 -23.34
CA GLN A 8 -5.32 -41.50 -23.48
C GLN A 8 -5.21 -41.09 -24.95
N THR A 9 -6.31 -40.68 -25.59
CA THR A 9 -6.25 -40.17 -26.96
C THR A 9 -5.91 -38.68 -26.93
N PRO A 10 -4.80 -38.21 -27.57
CA PRO A 10 -4.42 -36.79 -27.61
C PRO A 10 -5.56 -35.86 -28.06
N ALA A 11 -6.42 -36.33 -28.97
CA ALA A 11 -7.59 -35.59 -29.46
C ALA A 11 -8.70 -35.33 -28.42
N ALA A 12 -8.70 -36.03 -27.29
CA ALA A 12 -9.64 -35.76 -26.20
C ALA A 12 -9.14 -34.61 -25.31
N VAL A 13 -7.84 -34.61 -24.99
CA VAL A 13 -7.19 -33.56 -24.19
C VAL A 13 -7.27 -32.22 -24.90
N GLU A 14 -6.91 -32.16 -26.18
CA GLU A 14 -6.96 -30.93 -26.99
C GLU A 14 -8.37 -30.31 -27.01
N ARG A 15 -9.41 -31.14 -27.15
CA ARG A 15 -10.81 -30.71 -27.11
C ARG A 15 -11.21 -30.15 -25.75
N ILE A 16 -10.75 -30.76 -24.65
CA ILE A 16 -11.02 -30.28 -23.30
C ILE A 16 -10.38 -28.89 -23.10
N LEU A 17 -9.11 -28.74 -23.48
CA LEU A 17 -8.38 -27.47 -23.35
C LEU A 17 -9.05 -26.37 -24.19
N ALA A 18 -9.42 -26.66 -25.44
CA ALA A 18 -10.11 -25.71 -26.32
C ALA A 18 -11.46 -25.22 -25.78
N VAL A 19 -12.15 -26.05 -24.97
CA VAL A 19 -13.41 -25.67 -24.32
C VAL A 19 -13.17 -24.91 -23.02
N ALA A 20 -12.11 -25.23 -22.29
CA ALA A 20 -11.76 -24.59 -21.03
C ALA A 20 -11.21 -23.17 -21.22
N GLU A 21 -10.44 -22.95 -22.28
CA GLU A 21 -9.84 -21.65 -22.63
C GLU A 21 -10.84 -20.48 -22.62
N PRO A 22 -11.95 -20.50 -23.38
CA PRO A 22 -12.92 -19.40 -23.35
C PRO A 22 -13.66 -19.27 -22.01
N LEU A 23 -13.78 -20.36 -21.23
CA LEU A 23 -14.38 -20.29 -19.89
C LEU A 23 -13.49 -19.53 -18.91
N PHE A 24 -12.18 -19.80 -18.94
CA PHE A 24 -11.21 -19.10 -18.08
C PHE A 24 -10.92 -17.67 -18.53
N LEU A 25 -11.11 -17.34 -19.81
CA LEU A 25 -11.07 -15.95 -20.28
C LEU A 25 -12.29 -15.16 -19.82
N ALA A 26 -13.48 -15.77 -19.83
CA ALA A 26 -14.74 -15.07 -19.54
C ALA A 26 -15.08 -14.93 -18.04
N ALA A 27 -14.52 -15.78 -17.17
CA ALA A 27 -14.89 -15.82 -15.76
C ALA A 27 -13.64 -15.91 -14.86
N SER A 28 -13.81 -15.70 -13.54
CA SER A 28 -12.72 -15.92 -12.60
C SER A 28 -12.35 -17.41 -12.56
N TYR A 29 -11.11 -17.72 -12.18
CA TYR A 29 -10.68 -19.11 -12.01
C TYR A 29 -11.60 -19.89 -11.05
N ALA A 30 -12.14 -19.23 -10.00
CA ALA A 30 -13.04 -19.83 -9.02
C ALA A 30 -14.39 -20.25 -9.65
N ASP A 31 -14.98 -19.38 -10.47
CA ASP A 31 -16.30 -19.58 -11.08
C ASP A 31 -16.34 -20.67 -12.15
N VAL A 32 -15.19 -20.97 -12.76
CA VAL A 32 -15.07 -22.08 -13.69
C VAL A 32 -15.05 -23.39 -12.90
N THR A 33 -16.02 -24.25 -13.19
CA THR A 33 -16.15 -25.57 -12.54
C THR A 33 -15.79 -26.70 -13.50
N MET A 34 -15.26 -27.80 -12.94
CA MET A 34 -14.99 -29.03 -13.70
C MET A 34 -16.27 -29.56 -14.37
N ASP A 35 -17.44 -29.38 -13.75
CA ASP A 35 -18.72 -29.84 -14.32
C ASP A 35 -19.18 -29.00 -15.52
N GLN A 36 -18.92 -27.69 -15.52
CA GLN A 36 -19.15 -26.85 -16.70
C GLN A 36 -18.25 -27.26 -17.86
N ILE A 37 -16.95 -27.49 -17.60
CA ILE A 37 -15.99 -27.93 -18.61
C ILE A 37 -16.39 -29.29 -19.17
N ALA A 38 -16.71 -30.27 -18.31
CA ALA A 38 -17.10 -31.62 -18.73
C ALA A 38 -18.32 -31.58 -19.65
N ARG A 39 -19.37 -30.84 -19.25
CA ARG A 39 -20.60 -30.69 -20.06
C ARG A 39 -20.31 -30.07 -21.42
N LYS A 40 -19.54 -28.97 -21.48
CA LYS A 40 -19.20 -28.31 -22.74
C LYS A 40 -18.28 -29.16 -23.63
N ALA A 41 -17.43 -30.00 -23.03
CA ALA A 41 -16.56 -30.93 -23.76
C ALA A 41 -17.30 -32.21 -24.24
N GLY A 42 -18.58 -32.38 -23.92
CA GLY A 42 -19.35 -33.57 -24.24
C GLY A 42 -18.95 -34.81 -23.44
N LEU A 43 -18.40 -34.61 -22.24
CA LEU A 43 -17.91 -35.64 -21.33
C LEU A 43 -18.77 -35.74 -20.07
N THR A 44 -18.78 -36.91 -19.44
CA THR A 44 -19.28 -37.04 -18.06
C THR A 44 -18.26 -36.45 -17.09
N LYS A 45 -18.70 -36.08 -15.87
CA LYS A 45 -17.80 -35.62 -14.79
C LYS A 45 -16.64 -36.60 -14.59
N GLY A 46 -16.95 -37.89 -14.42
CA GLY A 46 -15.93 -38.94 -14.30
C GLY A 46 -15.01 -39.06 -15.53
N GLY A 47 -15.54 -38.82 -16.74
CA GLY A 47 -14.76 -38.77 -17.97
C GLY A 47 -13.75 -37.63 -17.98
N LEU A 48 -14.10 -36.44 -17.49
CA LEU A 48 -13.15 -35.34 -17.36
C LEU A 48 -12.08 -35.63 -16.30
N TYR A 49 -12.46 -36.16 -15.14
CA TYR A 49 -11.52 -36.51 -14.06
C TYR A 49 -10.54 -37.63 -14.44
N HIS A 50 -10.87 -38.45 -15.44
CA HIS A 50 -9.93 -39.42 -16.03
C HIS A 50 -8.78 -38.74 -16.79
N HIS A 51 -8.99 -37.54 -17.32
CA HIS A 51 -7.97 -36.75 -18.02
C HIS A 51 -7.26 -35.75 -17.10
N PHE A 52 -8.02 -35.08 -16.23
CA PHE A 52 -7.49 -34.05 -15.33
C PHE A 52 -7.99 -34.26 -13.91
N VAL A 53 -7.08 -34.61 -13.01
CA VAL A 53 -7.38 -34.89 -11.60
C VAL A 53 -7.90 -33.65 -10.87
N SER A 54 -7.48 -32.46 -11.29
CA SER A 54 -7.90 -31.19 -10.70
C SER A 54 -8.10 -30.10 -11.75
N LYS A 55 -8.90 -29.08 -11.40
CA LYS A 55 -9.05 -27.84 -12.18
C LYS A 55 -7.70 -27.15 -12.39
N GLU A 56 -6.85 -27.18 -11.37
CA GLU A 56 -5.50 -26.62 -11.39
C GLU A 56 -4.60 -27.32 -12.41
N GLY A 57 -4.64 -28.66 -12.44
CA GLY A 57 -3.87 -29.43 -13.42
C GLY A 57 -4.32 -29.14 -14.84
N LEU A 58 -5.64 -29.03 -15.06
CA LEU A 58 -6.20 -28.65 -16.36
C LEU A 58 -5.76 -27.25 -16.78
N TYR A 59 -5.89 -26.28 -15.88
CA TYR A 59 -5.49 -24.90 -16.13
C TYR A 59 -4.00 -24.76 -16.42
N LEU A 60 -3.15 -25.45 -15.64
CA LEU A 60 -1.71 -25.43 -15.86
C LEU A 60 -1.34 -26.03 -17.21
N GLU A 61 -1.93 -27.16 -17.60
CA GLU A 61 -1.70 -27.79 -18.91
C GLU A 61 -2.13 -26.87 -20.05
N MET A 62 -3.30 -26.22 -19.92
CA MET A 62 -3.82 -25.23 -20.88
C MET A 62 -2.82 -24.09 -21.09
N MET A 63 -2.37 -23.48 -20.00
CA MET A 63 -1.44 -22.36 -20.05
C MET A 63 -0.06 -22.76 -20.56
N GLN A 64 0.42 -23.96 -20.21
CA GLN A 64 1.71 -24.46 -20.70
C GLN A 64 1.68 -24.76 -22.19
N ALA A 65 0.58 -25.33 -22.70
CA ALA A 65 0.40 -25.56 -24.13
C ALA A 65 0.43 -24.25 -24.91
N ASP A 66 -0.30 -23.24 -24.45
CA ASP A 66 -0.31 -21.91 -25.06
C ASP A 66 1.07 -21.23 -25.02
N LEU A 67 1.76 -21.26 -23.87
CA LEU A 67 3.09 -20.68 -23.74
C LEU A 67 4.14 -21.40 -24.60
N ALA A 68 4.02 -22.72 -24.77
CA ALA A 68 4.90 -23.49 -25.65
C ALA A 68 4.69 -23.12 -27.13
N GLU A 69 3.45 -22.90 -27.54
CA GLU A 69 3.12 -22.42 -28.90
C GLU A 69 3.71 -21.03 -29.15
N LYS A 70 3.52 -20.09 -28.21
CA LYS A 70 4.11 -18.75 -28.26
C LYS A 70 5.64 -18.80 -28.33
N GLN A 71 6.26 -19.64 -27.49
CA GLN A 71 7.72 -19.82 -27.48
C GLN A 71 8.25 -20.29 -28.84
N ALA A 72 7.57 -21.26 -29.47
CA ALA A 72 7.95 -21.77 -30.78
C ALA A 72 7.83 -20.68 -31.86
N LEU A 73 6.72 -19.95 -31.88
CA LEU A 73 6.51 -18.85 -32.81
C LEU A 73 7.60 -17.77 -32.66
N PHE A 74 7.89 -17.37 -31.43
CA PHE A 74 8.84 -16.29 -31.16
C PHE A 74 10.27 -16.69 -31.45
N THR A 75 10.63 -17.94 -31.17
CA THR A 75 11.93 -18.50 -31.54
C THR A 75 12.12 -18.43 -33.06
N VAL A 76 11.08 -18.69 -33.85
CA VAL A 76 11.13 -18.57 -35.32
C VAL A 76 11.19 -17.11 -35.77
N ALA A 77 10.37 -16.22 -35.17
CA ALA A 77 10.33 -14.81 -35.50
C ALA A 77 11.65 -14.06 -35.20
N ALA A 78 12.38 -14.48 -34.16
CA ALA A 78 13.64 -13.88 -33.72
C ALA A 78 14.90 -14.37 -34.50
N ARG A 79 14.79 -15.45 -35.29
CA ARG A 79 15.90 -16.08 -36.04
C ARG A 79 16.47 -15.27 -37.20
N PRO A 80 15.68 -14.58 -38.04
CA PRO A 80 16.22 -13.88 -39.20
C PRO A 80 17.26 -12.82 -38.82
N PRO A 81 18.32 -12.61 -39.63
CA PRO A 81 19.31 -11.58 -39.37
C PRO A 81 18.68 -10.18 -39.44
N GLY A 82 19.23 -9.26 -38.64
CA GLY A 82 18.81 -7.87 -38.54
C GLY A 82 19.33 -7.23 -37.25
N ASP A 83 19.25 -5.90 -37.18
CA ASP A 83 19.52 -5.17 -35.94
C ASP A 83 18.46 -5.50 -34.86
N CYS A 84 18.78 -5.17 -33.62
CA CYS A 84 17.96 -5.37 -32.42
C CYS A 84 16.55 -4.83 -32.63
N ARG A 85 16.42 -3.63 -33.20
CA ARG A 85 15.13 -2.99 -33.47
C ARG A 85 14.30 -3.77 -34.47
N ALA A 86 14.88 -4.23 -35.56
CA ALA A 86 14.20 -5.04 -36.58
C ALA A 86 13.79 -6.42 -36.05
N ARG A 87 14.62 -7.03 -35.19
CA ARG A 87 14.31 -8.32 -34.55
C ARG A 87 13.19 -8.19 -33.52
N LEU A 88 13.22 -7.16 -32.67
CA LEU A 88 12.13 -6.85 -31.74
C LEU A 88 10.84 -6.52 -32.50
N ARG A 89 10.92 -5.72 -33.57
CA ARG A 89 9.78 -5.42 -34.44
C ARG A 89 9.11 -6.68 -34.99
N LYS A 90 9.89 -7.63 -35.53
CA LYS A 90 9.37 -8.89 -36.07
C LYS A 90 8.70 -9.75 -35.00
N LEU A 91 9.30 -9.82 -33.82
CA LEU A 91 8.75 -10.57 -32.69
C LEU A 91 7.43 -9.96 -32.21
N THR A 92 7.39 -8.65 -31.97
CA THR A 92 6.18 -7.94 -31.53
C THR A 92 5.08 -7.99 -32.60
N HIS A 93 5.43 -7.85 -33.88
CA HIS A 93 4.48 -8.03 -34.98
C HIS A 93 3.90 -9.45 -34.99
N ALA A 94 4.73 -10.49 -34.84
CA ALA A 94 4.24 -11.87 -34.77
C ALA A 94 3.31 -12.11 -33.58
N TYR A 95 3.51 -11.39 -32.47
CA TYR A 95 2.58 -11.40 -31.34
C TYR A 95 1.26 -10.69 -31.66
N PHE A 96 1.31 -9.54 -32.34
CA PHE A 96 0.12 -8.78 -32.70
C PHE A 96 -0.72 -9.42 -33.82
N GLU A 97 -0.15 -10.29 -34.63
CA GLU A 97 -0.90 -11.10 -35.60
C GLU A 97 -1.62 -12.31 -34.97
N MET A 98 -1.39 -12.58 -33.69
CA MET A 98 -2.13 -13.65 -33.00
C MET A 98 -3.61 -13.27 -32.82
N PRO A 99 -4.52 -14.27 -32.87
CA PRO A 99 -5.91 -14.05 -32.49
C PRO A 99 -6.06 -13.43 -31.10
N ASP A 100 -7.06 -12.56 -30.90
CA ASP A 100 -7.29 -11.82 -29.64
C ASP A 100 -7.31 -12.71 -28.41
N HIS A 101 -8.07 -13.81 -28.46
CA HIS A 101 -8.16 -14.75 -27.34
C HIS A 101 -6.78 -15.33 -26.96
N LYS A 102 -5.89 -15.57 -27.93
CA LYS A 102 -4.51 -16.03 -27.67
C LYS A 102 -3.64 -14.92 -27.08
N ARG A 103 -3.82 -13.66 -27.46
CA ARG A 103 -3.14 -12.52 -26.81
C ARG A 103 -3.61 -12.34 -25.37
N GLN A 104 -4.93 -12.43 -25.15
CA GLN A 104 -5.56 -12.25 -23.84
C GLN A 104 -5.21 -13.34 -22.84
N LEU A 105 -4.89 -14.56 -23.28
CA LEU A 105 -4.46 -15.64 -22.38
C LEU A 105 -3.29 -15.22 -21.47
N ILE A 106 -2.40 -14.33 -21.94
CA ILE A 106 -1.28 -13.87 -21.11
C ILE A 106 -1.75 -13.12 -19.86
N SER A 107 -2.87 -12.41 -19.95
CA SER A 107 -3.47 -11.71 -18.80
C SER A 107 -3.90 -12.67 -17.70
N LEU A 108 -4.22 -13.93 -18.04
CA LEU A 108 -4.60 -14.94 -17.06
C LEU A 108 -3.43 -15.32 -16.14
N ILE A 109 -2.19 -15.15 -16.58
CA ILE A 109 -1.02 -15.40 -15.73
C ILE A 109 -1.01 -14.40 -14.58
N ARG A 110 -1.21 -13.11 -14.86
CA ARG A 110 -1.31 -12.06 -13.83
C ARG A 110 -2.56 -12.22 -12.98
N ARG A 111 -3.71 -12.52 -13.61
CA ARG A 111 -5.01 -12.64 -12.92
C ARG A 111 -5.08 -13.85 -11.99
N ASN A 112 -4.50 -14.98 -12.39
CA ASN A 112 -4.75 -16.27 -11.75
C ASN A 112 -3.49 -16.96 -11.21
N SER A 113 -2.27 -16.42 -11.33
CA SER A 113 -1.08 -17.11 -10.78
C SER A 113 -1.16 -17.33 -9.28
N ASN A 114 -1.87 -16.45 -8.56
CA ASN A 114 -1.96 -16.46 -7.10
C ASN A 114 -3.02 -17.42 -6.56
N VAL A 115 -3.92 -17.94 -7.41
CA VAL A 115 -4.87 -19.00 -7.04
C VAL A 115 -4.31 -20.41 -7.28
N LEU A 116 -3.10 -20.52 -7.82
CA LEU A 116 -2.40 -21.78 -8.00
C LEU A 116 -1.52 -22.06 -6.78
N GLY A 117 -1.42 -23.31 -6.39
CA GLY A 117 -0.43 -23.78 -5.41
C GLY A 117 1.00 -23.50 -5.88
N GLU A 118 1.92 -23.38 -4.93
CA GLU A 118 3.31 -22.95 -5.16
C GLU A 118 4.01 -23.69 -6.30
N ALA A 119 3.85 -25.01 -6.38
CA ALA A 119 4.46 -25.83 -7.42
C ALA A 119 3.89 -25.53 -8.82
N ALA A 120 2.57 -25.35 -8.94
CA ALA A 120 1.91 -25.01 -10.20
C ALA A 120 2.25 -23.57 -10.63
N ARG A 121 2.21 -22.62 -9.69
CA ARG A 121 2.64 -21.23 -9.90
C ARG A 121 4.07 -21.15 -10.41
N THR A 122 5.01 -21.84 -9.76
CA THR A 122 6.43 -21.86 -10.16
C THR A 122 6.62 -22.40 -11.57
N ARG A 123 5.89 -23.48 -11.92
CA ARG A 123 5.93 -24.06 -13.27
C ARG A 123 5.37 -23.11 -14.33
N LEU A 124 4.27 -22.42 -14.02
CA LEU A 124 3.65 -21.44 -14.91
C LEU A 124 4.58 -20.25 -15.16
N ILE A 125 5.11 -19.64 -14.11
CA ILE A 125 6.05 -18.51 -14.20
C ILE A 125 7.30 -18.91 -15.00
N SER A 126 7.85 -20.09 -14.72
CA SER A 126 9.01 -20.60 -15.46
C SER A 126 8.72 -20.80 -16.96
N ALA A 127 7.53 -21.26 -17.31
CA ALA A 127 7.11 -21.41 -18.70
C ALA A 127 6.93 -20.04 -19.37
N TYR A 128 6.32 -19.07 -18.67
CA TYR A 128 6.13 -17.70 -19.15
C TYR A 128 7.46 -17.01 -19.44
N GLN A 129 8.40 -17.06 -18.50
CA GLN A 129 9.73 -16.48 -18.64
C GLN A 129 10.48 -17.03 -19.86
N ARG A 130 10.38 -18.35 -20.12
CA ARG A 130 10.98 -18.99 -21.30
C ARG A 130 10.32 -18.59 -22.62
N ALA A 131 9.00 -18.42 -22.61
CA ALA A 131 8.23 -18.09 -23.79
C ALA A 131 8.44 -16.64 -24.25
N LEU A 132 8.46 -15.70 -23.31
CA LEU A 132 8.41 -14.26 -23.59
C LEU A 132 9.71 -13.53 -23.19
N PRO A 133 9.98 -13.17 -21.90
CA PRO A 133 11.16 -12.40 -21.52
C PRO A 133 12.49 -12.94 -22.04
N ASN A 134 12.70 -14.26 -22.03
CA ASN A 134 13.98 -14.85 -22.43
C ASN A 134 14.27 -14.70 -23.93
N GLN A 135 13.23 -14.64 -24.79
CA GLN A 135 13.42 -14.41 -26.23
C GLN A 135 13.89 -12.96 -26.47
N ILE A 136 13.23 -12.01 -25.80
CA ILE A 136 13.54 -10.58 -25.88
C ILE A 136 14.92 -10.30 -25.25
N LEU A 137 15.22 -10.91 -24.11
CA LEU A 137 16.53 -10.84 -23.45
C LEU A 137 17.66 -11.26 -24.37
N SER A 138 17.47 -12.32 -25.17
CA SER A 138 18.47 -12.75 -26.13
C SER A 138 18.73 -11.67 -27.19
N ILE A 139 17.67 -11.04 -27.71
CA ILE A 139 17.79 -9.99 -28.73
C ILE A 139 18.48 -8.74 -28.15
N ILE A 140 18.10 -8.33 -26.94
CA ILE A 140 18.69 -7.16 -26.27
C ILE A 140 20.17 -7.40 -25.95
N LYS A 141 20.54 -8.59 -25.46
CA LYS A 141 21.96 -8.94 -25.24
C LYS A 141 22.78 -8.90 -26.52
N ASP A 142 22.19 -9.25 -27.66
CA ASP A 142 22.87 -9.14 -28.96
C ASP A 142 23.01 -7.66 -29.37
N GLY A 143 21.96 -6.85 -29.18
CA GLY A 143 21.97 -5.41 -29.46
C GLY A 143 23.00 -4.65 -28.64
N ILE A 144 23.11 -4.95 -27.34
CA ILE A 144 24.16 -4.37 -26.46
C ILE A 144 25.56 -4.77 -26.95
N ARG A 145 25.77 -6.06 -27.28
CA ARG A 145 27.06 -6.54 -27.79
C ARG A 145 27.44 -5.91 -29.14
N ALA A 146 26.45 -5.63 -29.98
CA ALA A 146 26.64 -4.97 -31.27
C ALA A 146 26.76 -3.44 -31.15
N GLY A 147 26.57 -2.86 -29.97
CA GLY A 147 26.60 -1.41 -29.75
C GLY A 147 25.35 -0.67 -30.23
N GLU A 148 24.29 -1.40 -30.57
CA GLU A 148 23.00 -0.85 -31.01
C GLU A 148 22.15 -0.31 -29.84
N ILE A 149 22.40 -0.85 -28.63
CA ILE A 149 21.90 -0.34 -27.35
C ILE A 149 23.12 0.04 -26.51
N GLN A 150 23.21 1.31 -26.10
CA GLN A 150 24.44 1.85 -25.52
C GLN A 150 24.69 1.45 -24.07
N THR A 151 23.67 1.49 -23.20
CA THR A 151 23.78 1.24 -21.76
C THR A 151 22.52 0.56 -21.21
N GLY A 152 22.62 -0.10 -20.05
CA GLY A 152 21.47 -0.69 -19.34
C GLY A 152 21.62 -2.19 -19.02
N ASP A 153 20.96 -2.63 -17.94
CA ASP A 153 20.91 -4.06 -17.60
C ASP A 153 20.04 -4.81 -18.63
N PRO A 154 20.55 -5.86 -19.29
CA PRO A 154 19.83 -6.54 -20.36
C PRO A 154 18.54 -7.23 -19.89
N ARG A 155 18.47 -7.67 -18.63
CA ARG A 155 17.25 -8.28 -18.08
C ARG A 155 16.21 -7.20 -17.84
N LEU A 156 16.58 -6.12 -17.17
CA LEU A 156 15.68 -4.99 -16.93
C LEU A 156 15.07 -4.49 -18.24
N LEU A 157 15.91 -4.23 -19.25
CA LEU A 157 15.44 -3.80 -20.57
C LEU A 157 14.49 -4.81 -21.24
N ALA A 158 14.73 -6.12 -21.07
CA ALA A 158 13.84 -7.14 -21.62
C ALA A 158 12.47 -7.15 -20.95
N TRP A 159 12.45 -7.03 -19.61
CA TRP A 159 11.20 -6.94 -18.85
C TRP A 159 10.44 -5.65 -19.15
N SER A 160 11.14 -4.51 -19.25
CA SER A 160 10.54 -3.24 -19.67
C SER A 160 9.91 -3.35 -21.06
N PHE A 161 10.58 -3.99 -22.02
CA PHE A 161 10.02 -4.18 -23.36
C PHE A 161 8.77 -5.06 -23.34
N VAL A 162 8.76 -6.15 -22.56
CA VAL A 162 7.56 -6.99 -22.38
C VAL A 162 6.41 -6.16 -21.80
N ALA A 163 6.67 -5.37 -20.76
CA ALA A 163 5.67 -4.53 -20.11
C ALA A 163 5.08 -3.51 -21.08
N LEU A 164 5.90 -2.87 -21.93
CA LEU A 164 5.41 -1.95 -22.97
C LEU A 164 4.47 -2.63 -23.96
N VAL A 165 4.81 -3.85 -24.41
CA VAL A 165 3.95 -4.64 -25.30
C VAL A 165 2.63 -4.99 -24.61
N GLU A 166 2.67 -5.43 -23.36
CA GLU A 166 1.46 -5.77 -22.58
C GLU A 166 0.56 -4.55 -22.36
N THR A 167 1.14 -3.38 -22.07
CA THR A 167 0.40 -2.12 -21.93
C THR A 167 -0.29 -1.73 -23.24
N ALA A 168 0.39 -1.88 -24.38
CA ALA A 168 -0.16 -1.52 -25.70
C ALA A 168 -1.35 -2.39 -26.13
N ILE A 169 -1.48 -3.62 -25.59
CA ILE A 169 -2.61 -4.53 -25.86
C ILE A 169 -3.62 -4.59 -24.70
N SER A 170 -3.51 -3.70 -23.72
CA SER A 170 -4.51 -3.55 -22.67
C SER A 170 -5.80 -2.93 -23.24
N ALA A 171 -6.92 -3.04 -22.52
CA ALA A 171 -8.17 -2.39 -22.93
C ALA A 171 -8.03 -0.87 -23.15
N HIS A 172 -7.15 -0.21 -22.37
CA HIS A 172 -6.81 1.19 -22.59
C HIS A 172 -5.96 1.39 -23.84
N GLY A 173 -4.95 0.53 -24.04
CA GLY A 173 -4.12 0.53 -25.25
C GLY A 173 -4.94 0.35 -26.52
N ASP A 174 -5.88 -0.60 -26.53
CA ASP A 174 -6.81 -0.86 -27.63
C ASP A 174 -7.72 0.34 -27.95
N ARG A 175 -8.02 1.20 -26.97
CA ARG A 175 -8.85 2.40 -27.14
C ARG A 175 -8.05 3.59 -27.68
N VAL A 176 -6.76 3.67 -27.39
CA VAL A 176 -5.91 4.82 -27.74
C VAL A 176 -5.10 4.57 -29.01
N LEU A 177 -4.72 3.32 -29.25
CA LEU A 177 -3.92 2.87 -30.40
C LEU A 177 -4.79 1.88 -31.16
N GLU A 178 -5.48 2.34 -32.20
CA GLU A 178 -6.57 1.57 -32.82
C GLU A 178 -6.02 0.43 -33.70
N ASP A 179 -4.91 0.63 -34.41
CA ASP A 179 -4.33 -0.35 -35.33
C ASP A 179 -3.07 -1.05 -34.77
N PRO A 180 -2.82 -2.35 -35.06
CA PRO A 180 -1.60 -3.06 -34.64
C PRO A 180 -0.29 -2.39 -35.06
N SER A 181 -0.27 -1.68 -36.20
CA SER A 181 0.94 -0.97 -36.64
C SER A 181 1.26 0.23 -35.74
N GLU A 182 0.24 0.96 -35.27
CA GLU A 182 0.39 2.08 -34.33
C GLU A 182 0.90 1.60 -32.97
N LYS A 183 0.35 0.48 -32.47
CA LYS A 183 0.85 -0.18 -31.24
C LYS A 183 2.32 -0.57 -31.37
N LEU A 184 2.68 -1.13 -32.52
CA LEU A 184 4.03 -1.61 -32.78
C LEU A 184 5.03 -0.46 -32.81
N ASP A 185 4.68 0.63 -33.51
CA ASP A 185 5.55 1.80 -33.59
C ASP A 185 5.62 2.54 -32.25
N PHE A 186 4.52 2.66 -31.51
CA PHE A 186 4.52 3.21 -30.15
C PHE A 186 5.48 2.47 -29.22
N VAL A 187 5.38 1.13 -29.15
CA VAL A 187 6.22 0.29 -28.28
C VAL A 187 7.70 0.42 -28.68
N LEU A 188 8.01 0.32 -29.97
CA LEU A 188 9.39 0.38 -30.44
C LEU A 188 9.99 1.77 -30.24
N ASP A 189 9.25 2.84 -30.53
CA ASP A 189 9.76 4.19 -30.38
C ASP A 189 9.98 4.56 -28.92
N LEU A 190 9.03 4.26 -28.04
CA LEU A 190 9.16 4.53 -26.62
C LEU A 190 10.37 3.79 -26.04
N PHE A 191 10.53 2.51 -26.39
CA PHE A 191 11.66 1.71 -25.93
C PHE A 191 13.00 2.24 -26.46
N PHE A 192 13.14 2.48 -27.76
CA PHE A 192 14.43 2.88 -28.34
C PHE A 192 14.78 4.34 -28.09
N ARG A 193 13.81 5.24 -27.88
CA ARG A 193 14.10 6.62 -27.41
C ARG A 193 14.52 6.62 -25.95
N GLY A 194 13.89 5.81 -25.09
CA GLY A 194 14.26 5.67 -23.67
C GLY A 194 15.58 4.94 -23.44
N ALA A 195 15.90 3.95 -24.29
CA ALA A 195 17.15 3.17 -24.20
C ALA A 195 18.40 3.90 -24.74
N GLN A 196 18.25 5.11 -25.30
CA GLN A 196 19.34 5.96 -25.78
C GLN A 196 19.70 7.05 -24.76
N PHE A 197 20.24 6.67 -23.60
CA PHE A 197 20.94 7.63 -22.74
C PHE A 197 22.46 7.61 -23.04
N PRO A 198 23.09 8.76 -23.39
CA PRO A 198 24.51 8.80 -23.74
C PRO A 198 25.42 8.45 -22.55
N ALA A 199 26.49 7.70 -22.83
CA ALA A 199 27.55 7.33 -21.90
C ALA A 199 28.54 8.48 -21.53
N ASP A 200 28.23 9.74 -21.89
CA ASP A 200 29.14 10.88 -21.73
C ASP A 200 28.99 11.67 -20.41
N SER A 201 28.41 11.07 -19.36
CA SER A 201 28.43 11.66 -18.01
C SER A 201 29.64 11.23 -17.16
N GLN A 202 30.77 10.89 -17.80
CA GLN A 202 32.07 10.83 -17.13
C GLN A 202 32.86 12.12 -17.39
N GLY A 203 32.72 13.12 -16.50
CA GLY A 203 33.46 14.38 -16.66
C GLY A 203 33.08 15.52 -15.71
N GLY A 204 33.07 15.26 -14.40
CA GLY A 204 33.33 16.19 -13.29
C GLY A 204 32.84 17.65 -13.33
N THR A 205 32.16 18.06 -12.25
CA THR A 205 32.69 19.18 -11.46
C THR A 205 32.46 18.91 -9.97
N VAL A 206 33.59 18.78 -9.28
CA VAL A 206 33.74 18.79 -7.83
C VAL A 206 33.04 20.02 -7.23
N LEU A 207 32.26 19.77 -6.19
CA LEU A 207 31.80 20.72 -5.17
C LEU A 207 32.81 21.87 -4.97
N LYS A 208 32.43 23.08 -5.38
CA LYS A 208 33.02 24.31 -4.84
C LYS A 208 31.92 25.20 -4.32
N ASN A 209 31.92 25.33 -2.99
CA ASN A 209 31.34 26.45 -2.26
C ASN A 209 31.61 27.77 -2.99
N SER A 210 30.54 28.52 -3.27
CA SER A 210 30.62 29.96 -3.47
C SER A 210 29.46 30.64 -2.75
N ALA A 211 29.84 31.37 -1.70
CA ALA A 211 29.12 32.39 -0.95
C ALA A 211 27.76 32.85 -1.52
N LEU A 212 26.69 32.58 -0.77
CA LEU A 212 25.45 33.34 -0.84
C LEU A 212 25.64 34.66 -0.09
N THR A 213 25.70 35.77 -0.83
CA THR A 213 25.63 37.12 -0.29
C THR A 213 24.20 37.42 0.16
N ALA A 214 24.09 37.91 1.38
CA ALA A 214 22.88 38.44 1.97
C ALA A 214 22.32 39.64 1.18
N SER A 215 21.03 39.60 0.90
CA SER A 215 20.19 40.80 0.83
C SER A 215 18.78 40.42 1.22
N GLY A 216 18.38 40.78 2.44
CA GLY A 216 17.09 40.45 3.00
C GLY A 216 15.95 41.27 2.41
N ARG A 217 14.76 40.67 2.46
CA ARG A 217 13.52 41.28 2.95
C ARG A 217 12.61 40.17 3.50
N PRO A 218 11.96 40.38 4.64
CA PRO A 218 11.06 39.39 5.22
C PRO A 218 9.70 39.48 4.50
N LEU A 219 9.16 38.35 4.10
CA LEU A 219 7.76 38.22 3.70
C LEU A 219 7.21 36.94 4.30
N ALA A 220 6.07 37.15 4.95
CA ALA A 220 5.14 36.26 5.62
C ALA A 220 5.32 34.75 5.46
N VAL A 221 5.19 34.06 6.59
CA VAL A 221 4.78 32.66 6.69
C VAL A 221 3.55 32.48 5.80
N THR A 222 3.73 31.84 4.65
CA THR A 222 2.64 31.34 3.84
C THR A 222 3.11 30.05 3.20
N ALA A 223 2.23 29.04 3.21
CA ALA A 223 2.21 27.97 2.22
C ALA A 223 2.55 28.51 0.81
N PRO A 224 3.10 27.69 -0.11
CA PRO A 224 3.57 28.11 -1.43
C PRO A 224 2.68 29.20 -2.03
N THR A 225 3.29 30.29 -2.49
CA THR A 225 2.61 31.52 -2.95
C THR A 225 1.38 31.19 -3.80
N GLY A 226 0.18 31.30 -3.22
CA GLY A 226 -1.09 30.98 -3.89
C GLY A 226 -1.95 29.87 -3.25
N TYR A 227 -1.46 29.15 -2.23
CA TYR A 227 -2.26 28.11 -1.55
C TYR A 227 -3.36 28.73 -0.67
N SER A 228 -4.62 28.45 -0.99
CA SER A 228 -5.80 29.03 -0.32
C SER A 228 -6.32 28.22 0.88
N GLY A 229 -5.65 27.11 1.22
CA GLY A 229 -6.02 26.23 2.33
C GLY A 229 -6.92 25.04 1.95
N SER A 230 -7.26 24.86 0.67
CA SER A 230 -8.19 23.82 0.21
C SER A 230 -7.99 23.44 -1.27
N ASP A 231 -6.74 23.21 -1.70
CA ASP A 231 -6.45 23.06 -3.14
C ASP A 231 -5.83 21.72 -3.53
N VAL A 232 -5.38 20.89 -2.57
CA VAL A 232 -4.72 19.62 -2.93
C VAL A 232 -5.70 18.47 -3.08
N PHE A 233 -6.85 18.49 -2.41
CA PHE A 233 -7.88 17.46 -2.49
C PHE A 233 -9.25 18.05 -2.91
N PRO A 234 -9.40 18.60 -4.13
CA PRO A 234 -10.67 19.19 -4.60
C PRO A 234 -11.82 18.18 -4.72
N GLU A 235 -11.56 16.89 -4.82
CA GLU A 235 -12.55 15.85 -5.13
C GLU A 235 -13.70 15.77 -4.12
N TRP A 236 -13.47 16.09 -2.85
CA TRP A 236 -14.52 16.09 -1.82
C TRP A 236 -15.37 17.36 -1.82
N GLN A 237 -14.92 18.45 -2.46
CA GLN A 237 -15.55 19.75 -2.30
C GLN A 237 -16.86 19.87 -3.04
N GLY A 238 -17.86 20.47 -2.39
CA GLY A 238 -19.18 20.69 -2.97
C GLY A 238 -20.02 19.43 -3.21
N GLN A 239 -19.53 18.27 -2.78
CA GLN A 239 -20.20 16.98 -2.92
C GLN A 239 -21.22 16.72 -1.79
N ASN A 240 -22.04 15.68 -1.96
CA ASN A 240 -22.83 15.12 -0.85
C ASN A 240 -21.96 14.19 0.02
N LEU A 241 -22.49 13.72 1.16
CA LEU A 241 -21.71 12.91 2.11
C LEU A 241 -21.17 11.62 1.47
N ASP A 242 -21.98 10.89 0.72
CA ASP A 242 -21.58 9.59 0.15
C ASP A 242 -20.45 9.77 -0.88
N ASP A 243 -20.54 10.80 -1.71
CA ASP A 243 -19.50 11.15 -2.69
C ASP A 243 -18.22 11.67 -2.00
N MET A 244 -18.34 12.39 -0.87
CA MET A 244 -17.17 12.77 -0.05
C MET A 244 -16.45 11.56 0.55
N LEU A 245 -17.20 10.60 1.09
CA LEU A 245 -16.62 9.36 1.65
C LEU A 245 -15.98 8.50 0.56
N LEU A 246 -16.61 8.43 -0.63
CA LEU A 246 -16.05 7.76 -1.80
C LEU A 246 -14.73 8.41 -2.23
N ALA A 247 -14.67 9.74 -2.34
CA ALA A 247 -13.45 10.46 -2.68
C ALA A 247 -12.31 10.17 -1.67
N CYS A 248 -12.63 10.10 -0.37
CA CYS A 248 -11.65 9.74 0.66
C CYS A 248 -11.12 8.31 0.47
N ARG A 249 -11.99 7.37 0.10
CA ARG A 249 -11.62 5.98 -0.17
C ARG A 249 -10.73 5.86 -1.40
N ASP A 250 -11.12 6.49 -2.50
CA ASP A 250 -10.35 6.51 -3.74
C ASP A 250 -8.94 7.07 -3.50
N LEU A 251 -8.82 8.18 -2.76
CA LEU A 251 -7.54 8.77 -2.40
C LEU A 251 -6.68 7.84 -1.52
N VAL A 252 -7.30 7.09 -0.60
CA VAL A 252 -6.59 6.20 0.31
C VAL A 252 -6.06 4.95 -0.40
N GLU A 253 -6.75 4.49 -1.45
CA GLU A 253 -6.35 3.36 -2.30
C GLU A 253 -5.36 3.78 -3.40
N ASP A 254 -5.27 5.07 -3.72
CA ASP A 254 -4.35 5.58 -4.74
C ASP A 254 -2.89 5.53 -4.28
N GLY A 255 -2.16 4.54 -4.79
CA GLY A 255 -0.73 4.33 -4.52
C GLY A 255 0.20 5.37 -5.15
N ASP A 256 -0.31 6.30 -5.97
CA ASP A 256 0.45 7.40 -6.57
C ASP A 256 0.34 8.72 -5.77
N PHE A 257 -0.42 8.73 -4.67
CA PHE A 257 -0.50 9.87 -3.73
C PHE A 257 -0.69 11.24 -4.40
N PRO A 258 -1.75 11.42 -5.22
CA PRO A 258 -1.93 12.61 -6.05
C PRO A 258 -1.98 13.93 -5.26
N THR A 259 -2.45 13.91 -4.01
CA THR A 259 -2.47 15.11 -3.14
C THR A 259 -1.07 15.56 -2.74
N VAL A 260 -0.15 14.61 -2.50
CA VAL A 260 1.26 14.89 -2.20
C VAL A 260 1.94 15.45 -3.44
N GLN A 261 1.66 14.89 -4.62
CA GLN A 261 2.17 15.43 -5.89
C GLN A 261 1.67 16.85 -6.14
N ARG A 262 0.36 17.12 -5.98
CA ARG A 262 -0.21 18.48 -6.13
C ARG A 262 0.41 19.48 -5.17
N TRP A 263 0.68 19.07 -3.92
CA TRP A 263 1.40 19.91 -2.96
C TRP A 263 2.80 20.29 -3.47
N ARG A 264 3.55 19.32 -4.01
CA ARG A 264 4.87 19.56 -4.61
C ARG A 264 4.79 20.43 -5.86
N ASP A 265 3.85 20.17 -6.75
CA ASP A 265 3.63 20.96 -7.97
C ASP A 265 3.31 22.43 -7.65
N GLY A 266 2.65 22.67 -6.51
CA GLY A 266 2.45 24.00 -5.94
C GLY A 266 3.72 24.66 -5.40
N GLY A 267 4.84 23.95 -5.32
CA GLY A 267 6.11 24.41 -4.74
C GLY A 267 6.27 24.07 -3.25
N GLY A 268 5.41 23.22 -2.69
CA GLY A 268 5.47 22.78 -1.31
C GLY A 268 6.55 21.72 -1.07
N ARG A 269 7.13 21.72 0.13
CA ARG A 269 8.09 20.69 0.56
C ARG A 269 7.40 19.62 1.39
N VAL A 270 7.88 18.37 1.30
CA VAL A 270 7.28 17.20 1.93
C VAL A 270 8.25 16.60 2.94
N LEU A 271 7.82 16.49 4.20
CA LEU A 271 8.52 15.73 5.23
C LEU A 271 7.78 14.41 5.41
N GLY A 272 8.37 13.32 4.93
CA GLY A 272 7.85 11.98 5.19
C GLY A 272 8.23 11.52 6.59
N HIS A 273 7.28 11.01 7.36
CA HIS A 273 7.56 10.39 8.65
C HIS A 273 6.98 8.99 8.73
N PHE A 274 7.80 8.06 9.21
CA PHE A 274 7.37 6.71 9.50
C PHE A 274 6.49 6.68 10.76
N GLN A 275 5.65 5.64 10.87
CA GLN A 275 4.91 5.33 12.09
C GLN A 275 5.85 5.28 13.31
N VAL A 276 5.44 5.57 14.54
CA VAL A 276 4.08 5.91 15.00
C VAL A 276 4.02 7.37 15.45
N TYR A 277 4.95 7.81 16.31
CA TYR A 277 4.84 9.04 17.09
C TYR A 277 5.74 10.16 16.57
N PHE A 278 5.25 10.89 15.57
CA PHE A 278 5.92 12.09 15.07
C PHE A 278 5.12 13.36 15.45
N PRO A 279 5.76 14.41 15.99
CA PRO A 279 5.12 15.70 16.25
C PRO A 279 4.98 16.51 14.94
N GLU A 280 3.90 16.24 14.19
CA GLU A 280 3.63 16.87 12.89
C GLU A 280 3.57 18.41 12.93
N GLU A 281 3.30 18.99 14.10
CA GLU A 281 3.36 20.44 14.32
C GLU A 281 4.71 21.06 13.95
N ILE A 282 5.82 20.33 14.09
CA ILE A 282 7.16 20.84 13.75
C ILE A 282 7.31 21.01 12.23
N ALA A 283 6.85 20.03 11.45
CA ALA A 283 6.89 20.10 9.99
C ALA A 283 5.92 21.17 9.47
N HIS A 284 4.72 21.21 10.04
CA HIS A 284 3.70 22.20 9.72
C HIS A 284 4.17 23.63 10.01
N ALA A 285 4.80 23.88 11.16
CA ALA A 285 5.33 25.21 11.51
C ALA A 285 6.43 25.70 10.54
N ALA A 286 7.11 24.77 9.85
CA ALA A 286 8.06 25.10 8.78
C ALA A 286 7.41 25.33 7.41
N GLY A 287 6.08 25.17 7.29
CA GLY A 287 5.36 25.22 6.02
C GLY A 287 5.56 23.98 5.15
N MET A 288 5.96 22.84 5.73
CA MET A 288 6.07 21.56 5.03
C MET A 288 4.79 20.75 5.20
N LEU A 289 4.49 19.87 4.24
CA LEU A 289 3.47 18.83 4.40
C LEU A 289 4.05 17.68 5.24
N PRO A 290 3.54 17.40 6.45
CA PRO A 290 3.85 16.17 7.16
C PRO A 290 3.14 15.00 6.46
N PHE A 291 3.89 14.21 5.70
CA PHE A 291 3.38 13.04 5.00
C PHE A 291 3.58 11.77 5.84
N LYS A 292 2.47 11.11 6.19
CA LYS A 292 2.46 9.87 6.97
C LYS A 292 2.80 8.68 6.06
N LEU A 293 4.03 8.16 6.17
CA LEU A 293 4.40 6.93 5.49
C LEU A 293 3.76 5.73 6.21
N ARG A 294 2.76 5.14 5.55
CA ARG A 294 1.92 4.04 6.07
C ARG A 294 1.95 2.80 5.18
N GLY A 295 2.97 2.66 4.34
CA GLY A 295 2.96 1.70 3.24
C GLY A 295 1.98 2.09 2.14
N ALA A 296 1.79 1.18 1.20
CA ALA A 296 0.83 1.25 0.10
C ALA A 296 0.70 -0.14 -0.53
N PRO A 297 -0.44 -0.49 -1.14
CA PRO A 297 -0.64 -1.77 -1.83
C PRO A 297 0.14 -1.85 -3.15
N VAL A 298 1.47 -1.75 -3.05
CA VAL A 298 2.44 -1.79 -4.15
C VAL A 298 3.35 -3.00 -3.96
N GLU A 299 3.80 -3.56 -5.08
CA GLU A 299 4.78 -4.65 -5.06
C GLU A 299 6.19 -4.06 -4.87
N PRO A 300 6.95 -4.52 -3.86
CA PRO A 300 8.28 -3.97 -3.53
C PRO A 300 9.38 -4.49 -4.46
N ASP A 301 9.32 -4.16 -5.75
CA ASP A 301 10.27 -4.62 -6.77
C ASP A 301 11.71 -4.16 -6.49
N HIS A 302 11.89 -2.93 -6.01
CA HIS A 302 13.20 -2.37 -5.70
C HIS A 302 13.59 -2.61 -4.23
N ALA A 303 12.65 -2.40 -3.31
CA ALA A 303 12.88 -2.44 -1.87
C ALA A 303 13.23 -3.84 -1.33
N ASP A 304 12.74 -4.92 -1.96
CA ASP A 304 12.99 -6.31 -1.49
C ASP A 304 14.47 -6.67 -1.40
N SER A 305 15.32 -6.06 -2.23
CA SER A 305 16.77 -6.30 -2.19
C SER A 305 17.51 -5.51 -1.10
N ARG A 306 16.79 -4.68 -0.32
CA ARG A 306 17.34 -3.86 0.77
C ARG A 306 16.93 -4.42 2.14
N PHE A 307 15.94 -5.29 2.18
CA PHE A 307 15.37 -5.84 3.40
C PHE A 307 15.42 -7.38 3.41
N GLY A 308 15.46 -7.97 4.60
CA GLY A 308 15.24 -9.41 4.74
C GLY A 308 13.78 -9.77 4.45
N SER A 309 13.54 -10.96 3.89
CA SER A 309 12.19 -11.46 3.63
C SER A 309 11.35 -11.65 4.89
N TYR A 310 12.00 -11.71 6.06
CA TYR A 310 11.41 -11.89 7.39
C TYR A 310 11.03 -10.56 8.08
N LEU A 311 11.05 -9.44 7.36
CA LEU A 311 10.61 -8.14 7.87
C LEU A 311 9.20 -7.80 7.36
N CYS A 312 8.44 -7.03 8.14
CA CYS A 312 7.08 -6.62 7.80
C CYS A 312 7.01 -5.81 6.49
N SER A 313 5.87 -5.88 5.81
CA SER A 313 5.71 -5.33 4.47
C SER A 313 5.76 -3.81 4.45
N ILE A 314 5.22 -3.13 5.46
CA ILE A 314 5.18 -1.66 5.53
C ILE A 314 6.56 -1.01 5.33
N LEU A 315 7.64 -1.65 5.78
CA LEU A 315 9.01 -1.14 5.62
C LEU A 315 9.41 -1.12 4.15
N LYS A 316 9.05 -2.19 3.44
CA LYS A 316 9.40 -2.42 2.05
C LYS A 316 8.55 -1.55 1.14
N THR A 317 7.24 -1.56 1.33
CA THR A 317 6.30 -0.75 0.54
C THR A 317 6.54 0.74 0.78
N SER A 318 6.82 1.18 2.00
CA SER A 318 7.17 2.59 2.27
C SER A 318 8.43 3.04 1.55
N LEU A 319 9.48 2.20 1.51
CA LEU A 319 10.70 2.52 0.75
C LEU A 319 10.43 2.45 -0.76
N GLU A 320 9.63 1.48 -1.21
CA GLU A 320 9.26 1.30 -2.61
C GLU A 320 8.61 2.55 -3.19
N LEU A 321 7.74 3.23 -2.42
CA LEU A 321 7.12 4.49 -2.85
C LEU A 321 8.13 5.54 -3.29
N VAL A 322 9.30 5.58 -2.65
CA VAL A 322 10.38 6.51 -2.99
C VAL A 322 11.29 5.96 -4.06
N LEU A 323 11.59 4.65 -4.07
CA LEU A 323 12.43 4.04 -5.11
C LEU A 323 11.77 3.94 -6.47
N SER A 324 10.44 3.93 -6.50
CA SER A 324 9.62 3.89 -7.72
C SER A 324 9.12 5.27 -8.15
N ASP A 325 9.64 6.35 -7.55
CA ASP A 325 9.30 7.75 -7.83
C ASP A 325 7.80 8.07 -7.70
N ARG A 326 7.04 7.29 -6.92
CA ARG A 326 5.63 7.58 -6.62
C ARG A 326 5.47 8.71 -5.62
N VAL A 327 6.42 8.83 -4.70
CA VAL A 327 6.46 9.90 -3.71
C VAL A 327 7.86 10.48 -3.65
N GLU A 328 7.96 11.80 -3.81
CA GLU A 328 9.21 12.54 -3.66
C GLU A 328 9.21 13.31 -2.31
N LEU A 329 10.25 13.08 -1.51
CA LEU A 329 10.42 13.71 -0.19
C LEU A 329 11.60 14.66 -0.16
N ASP A 330 11.48 15.73 0.63
CA ASP A 330 12.58 16.64 0.98
C ASP A 330 13.33 16.19 2.24
N MET A 331 12.69 15.37 3.08
CA MET A 331 13.25 14.79 4.29
C MET A 331 12.45 13.57 4.72
N PHE A 332 13.13 12.61 5.34
CA PHE A 332 12.51 11.46 5.97
C PHE A 332 12.85 11.39 7.47
N VAL A 333 11.87 11.06 8.30
CA VAL A 333 12.05 10.85 9.75
C VAL A 333 11.50 9.48 10.16
N THR A 334 12.28 8.71 10.90
CA THR A 334 11.84 7.46 11.55
C THR A 334 12.15 7.48 13.05
N HIS A 335 11.69 6.46 13.75
CA HIS A 335 11.85 6.29 15.19
C HIS A 335 12.32 4.86 15.50
N PRO A 336 13.13 4.65 16.56
CA PRO A 336 13.52 3.31 17.01
C PRO A 336 12.39 2.56 17.73
N ILE A 337 11.25 2.36 17.06
CA ILE A 337 10.07 1.69 17.63
C ILE A 337 10.16 0.16 17.60
N CYS A 338 10.98 -0.38 16.70
CA CYS A 338 11.29 -1.81 16.61
C CYS A 338 12.67 -1.99 15.97
N ASP A 339 13.16 -3.24 15.96
CA ASP A 339 14.48 -3.56 15.41
C ASP A 339 14.60 -3.29 13.91
N ALA A 340 13.50 -3.33 13.17
CA ALA A 340 13.51 -2.97 11.77
C ALA A 340 13.47 -1.45 11.56
N ALA A 341 12.54 -0.75 12.23
CA ALA A 341 12.34 0.70 12.09
C ALA A 341 13.54 1.53 12.53
N ARG A 342 14.29 1.09 13.57
CA ARG A 342 15.50 1.78 14.04
C ARG A 342 16.61 1.86 12.99
N ASN A 343 16.58 0.98 11.98
CA ASN A 343 17.55 0.95 10.89
C ASN A 343 17.07 1.71 9.64
N LEU A 344 15.80 2.14 9.58
CA LEU A 344 15.22 2.73 8.38
C LEU A 344 15.94 4.00 7.92
N ALA A 345 16.33 4.91 8.83
CA ALA A 345 17.01 6.14 8.44
C ALA A 345 18.29 5.84 7.62
N ALA A 346 19.11 4.89 8.07
CA ALA A 346 20.34 4.51 7.39
C ALA A 346 20.09 3.74 6.08
N VAL A 347 19.02 2.96 6.01
CA VAL A 347 18.62 2.30 4.75
C VAL A 347 18.16 3.35 3.75
N TRP A 348 17.32 4.29 4.16
CA TRP A 348 16.82 5.37 3.31
C TRP A 348 17.93 6.30 2.83
N GLU A 349 18.82 6.75 3.72
CA GLU A 349 19.98 7.60 3.38
C GLU A 349 20.91 6.96 2.34
N ARG A 350 20.96 5.63 2.26
CA ARG A 350 21.74 4.91 1.24
C ARG A 350 21.08 4.86 -0.13
N ASN A 351 19.78 5.14 -0.20
CA ASN A 351 18.97 5.00 -1.41
C ASN A 351 18.31 6.32 -1.85
N SER A 352 18.42 7.40 -1.08
CA SER A 352 17.90 8.72 -1.43
C SER A 352 18.91 9.83 -1.11
N GLU A 353 18.76 10.99 -1.76
CA GLU A 353 19.64 12.15 -1.54
C GLU A 353 19.17 13.07 -0.40
N HIS A 354 17.91 12.95 0.01
CA HIS A 354 17.35 13.78 1.07
C HIS A 354 17.81 13.36 2.47
N PRO A 355 17.91 14.30 3.43
CA PRO A 355 18.26 13.99 4.81
C PRO A 355 17.27 12.99 5.44
N CYS A 356 17.82 11.95 6.06
CA CYS A 356 17.07 10.96 6.82
C CYS A 356 17.45 11.08 8.30
N GLN A 357 16.47 11.25 9.19
CA GLN A 357 16.70 11.44 10.62
C GLN A 357 16.04 10.34 11.45
N ILE A 358 16.67 10.04 12.57
CA ILE A 358 16.06 9.27 13.65
C ILE A 358 15.59 10.26 14.70
N LEU A 359 14.33 10.19 15.11
CA LEU A 359 13.80 10.87 16.29
C LEU A 359 13.79 9.87 17.46
N TYR A 360 14.61 10.15 18.48
CA TYR A 360 14.78 9.24 19.61
C TYR A 360 13.74 9.49 20.70
N LEU A 361 12.77 8.59 20.81
CA LEU A 361 11.78 8.59 21.88
C LEU A 361 12.36 8.01 23.18
N PRO A 362 11.97 8.52 24.36
CA PRO A 362 12.48 8.02 25.64
C PRO A 362 12.00 6.59 25.88
N GLN A 363 12.96 5.67 26.07
CA GLN A 363 12.67 4.26 26.38
C GLN A 363 12.24 4.04 27.83
N ASN A 364 12.66 4.94 28.74
CA ASN A 364 12.20 4.96 30.12
C ASN A 364 11.32 6.20 30.34
N ALA A 365 10.08 6.15 29.85
CA ALA A 365 9.13 7.26 29.95
C ALA A 365 8.97 7.80 31.39
N ASN A 366 9.12 6.92 32.38
CA ASN A 366 8.95 7.21 33.81
C ASN A 366 10.09 8.01 34.46
N SER A 367 11.18 8.28 33.74
CA SER A 367 12.25 9.13 34.25
C SER A 367 11.79 10.58 34.42
N ALA A 368 12.17 11.23 35.52
CA ALA A 368 11.92 12.66 35.73
C ALA A 368 12.61 13.55 34.68
N ASP A 369 13.59 13.02 33.95
CA ASP A 369 14.30 13.73 32.89
C ASP A 369 13.71 13.50 31.49
N SER A 370 12.73 12.61 31.33
CA SER A 370 12.17 12.22 30.02
C SER A 370 11.61 13.39 29.23
N ALA A 371 10.84 14.27 29.90
CA ALA A 371 10.22 15.42 29.24
C ALA A 371 11.27 16.41 28.72
N ARG A 372 12.32 16.66 29.51
CA ARG A 372 13.45 17.52 29.11
C ARG A 372 14.25 16.89 27.97
N TYR A 373 14.50 15.59 28.03
CA TYR A 373 15.19 14.85 26.96
C TYR A 373 14.41 14.96 25.64
N LEU A 374 13.13 14.61 25.65
CA LEU A 374 12.30 14.60 24.44
C LEU A 374 12.10 16.01 23.87
N ARG A 375 11.93 17.02 24.73
CA ARG A 375 11.91 18.44 24.31
C ARG A 375 13.19 18.83 23.56
N ASN A 376 14.36 18.43 24.06
CA ASN A 376 15.63 18.75 23.40
C ASN A 376 15.81 17.99 22.09
N GLU A 377 15.30 16.77 22.03
CA GLU A 377 15.31 15.97 20.82
C GLU A 377 14.37 16.55 19.75
N TYR A 378 13.20 17.06 20.13
CA TYR A 378 12.34 17.84 19.24
C TYR A 378 13.01 19.12 18.76
N ALA A 379 13.75 19.82 19.63
CA ALA A 379 14.52 21.01 19.23
C ALA A 379 15.61 20.66 18.21
N ARG A 380 16.35 19.56 18.42
CA ARG A 380 17.34 19.06 17.46
C ARG A 380 16.72 18.74 16.11
N LEU A 381 15.59 18.04 16.11
CA LEU A 381 14.86 17.73 14.87
C LEU A 381 14.38 19.01 14.18
N MET A 382 13.83 19.96 14.93
CA MET A 382 13.37 21.26 14.43
C MET A 382 14.51 22.04 13.75
N GLU A 383 15.74 21.98 14.25
CA GLU A 383 16.90 22.58 13.57
C GLU A 383 17.12 22.01 12.16
N VAL A 384 17.01 20.68 12.00
CA VAL A 384 17.15 20.04 10.69
C VAL A 384 15.97 20.39 9.79
N VAL A 385 14.75 20.41 10.32
CA VAL A 385 13.55 20.82 9.57
C VAL A 385 13.69 22.25 9.05
N GLN A 386 14.18 23.20 9.86
CA GLN A 386 14.43 24.58 9.42
C GLN A 386 15.50 24.67 8.31
N GLN A 387 16.55 23.84 8.39
CA GLN A 387 17.58 23.79 7.36
C GLN A 387 17.00 23.25 6.03
N VAL A 388 16.21 22.18 6.11
CA VAL A 388 15.58 21.56 4.94
C VAL A 388 14.50 22.45 4.36
N SER A 389 13.71 23.16 5.16
CA SER A 389 12.63 24.03 4.67
C SER A 389 13.12 25.40 4.22
N GLY A 390 14.27 25.86 4.75
CA GLY A 390 14.73 27.24 4.59
C GLY A 390 13.91 28.26 5.40
N THR A 391 13.03 27.79 6.29
CA THR A 391 12.13 28.60 7.12
C THR A 391 12.62 28.59 8.56
N THR A 392 12.71 29.76 9.20
CA THR A 392 12.92 29.85 10.65
C THR A 392 11.58 29.66 11.36
N ILE A 393 11.51 28.70 12.28
CA ILE A 393 10.33 28.43 13.09
C ILE A 393 10.41 29.26 14.37
N THR A 394 9.43 30.13 14.60
CA THR A 394 9.28 30.86 15.86
C THR A 394 8.42 30.07 16.86
N GLU A 395 8.43 30.50 18.13
CA GLU A 395 7.49 29.92 19.11
C GLU A 395 6.03 30.14 18.72
N ASP A 396 5.69 31.30 18.14
CA ASP A 396 4.32 31.61 17.72
C ASP A 396 3.88 30.69 16.57
N ASP A 397 4.77 30.34 15.64
CA ASP A 397 4.48 29.37 14.58
C ASP A 397 4.15 27.98 15.14
N LEU A 398 4.90 27.53 16.15
CA LEU A 398 4.60 26.28 16.86
C LEU A 398 3.28 26.37 17.63
N ARG A 399 3.00 27.49 18.29
CA ARG A 399 1.73 27.69 19.01
C ARG A 399 0.53 27.65 18.08
N ASN A 400 0.63 28.31 16.92
CA ASN A 400 -0.41 28.30 15.89
C ASN A 400 -0.61 26.89 15.33
N SER A 401 0.49 26.17 15.09
CA SER A 401 0.45 24.76 14.66
C SER A 401 -0.22 23.87 15.71
N ILE A 402 0.14 24.01 16.98
CA ILE A 402 -0.48 23.26 18.09
C ILE A 402 -1.98 23.54 18.17
N GLU A 403 -2.41 24.79 18.03
CA GLU A 403 -3.83 25.15 18.05
C GLU A 403 -4.60 24.51 16.87
N LEU A 404 -4.04 24.56 15.66
CA LEU A 404 -4.62 23.90 14.49
C LEU A 404 -4.74 22.38 14.68
N PHE A 405 -3.70 21.75 15.23
CA PHE A 405 -3.70 20.31 15.51
C PHE A 405 -4.60 19.94 16.68
N ASN A 406 -4.78 20.81 17.68
CA ASN A 406 -5.78 20.61 18.73
C ASN A 406 -7.20 20.64 18.16
N ARG A 407 -7.48 21.54 17.22
CA ARG A 407 -8.76 21.51 16.49
C ARG A 407 -8.97 20.17 15.79
N ASN A 408 -7.93 19.64 15.14
CA ASN A 408 -7.99 18.33 14.52
C ASN A 408 -8.23 17.21 15.54
N ARG A 409 -7.50 17.21 16.66
CA ARG A 409 -7.69 16.24 17.75
C ARG A 409 -9.13 16.24 18.26
N ALA A 410 -9.74 17.42 18.41
CA ALA A 410 -11.14 17.54 18.79
C ALA A 410 -12.09 16.91 17.76
N LEU A 411 -11.86 17.15 16.47
CA LEU A 411 -12.65 16.56 15.38
C LEU A 411 -12.48 15.04 15.30
N ILE A 412 -11.26 14.53 15.50
CA ILE A 412 -10.99 13.09 15.55
C ILE A 412 -11.65 12.45 16.78
N ARG A 413 -11.64 13.10 17.94
CA ARG A 413 -12.41 12.63 19.11
C ARG A 413 -13.90 12.53 18.79
N GLU A 414 -14.45 13.54 18.12
CA GLU A 414 -15.85 13.53 17.69
C GLU A 414 -16.16 12.38 16.70
N LEU A 415 -15.27 12.12 15.74
CA LEU A 415 -15.37 10.96 14.84
C LEU A 415 -15.44 9.64 15.62
N TYR A 416 -14.57 9.48 16.63
CA TYR A 416 -14.54 8.28 17.46
C TYR A 416 -15.72 8.21 18.45
N ASP A 417 -16.29 9.34 18.86
CA ASP A 417 -17.55 9.35 19.60
C ASP A 417 -18.69 8.80 18.74
N ILE A 418 -18.75 9.15 17.44
CA ILE A 418 -19.72 8.55 16.51
C ILE A 418 -19.51 7.03 16.42
N LYS A 419 -18.26 6.56 16.27
CA LYS A 419 -17.97 5.11 16.26
C LYS A 419 -18.44 4.40 17.54
N ARG A 420 -18.26 5.02 18.71
CA ARG A 420 -18.65 4.43 19.99
C ARG A 420 -20.15 4.54 20.26
N GLU A 421 -20.79 5.64 19.91
CA GLU A 421 -22.16 5.91 20.31
C GLU A 421 -23.19 5.48 19.27
N THR A 422 -22.88 5.72 18.00
CA THR A 422 -23.77 5.51 16.86
C THR A 422 -23.05 4.80 15.69
N PRO A 423 -22.43 3.62 15.92
CA PRO A 423 -21.60 2.93 14.91
C PRO A 423 -22.34 2.55 13.62
N TRP A 424 -23.67 2.52 13.62
CA TRP A 424 -24.46 2.28 12.41
C TRP A 424 -24.47 3.47 11.44
N LEU A 425 -24.07 4.68 11.87
CA LEU A 425 -24.01 5.86 11.02
C LEU A 425 -22.71 5.95 10.20
N LEU A 426 -21.65 5.31 10.69
CA LEU A 426 -20.30 5.41 10.13
C LEU A 426 -19.61 4.04 10.14
N SER A 427 -19.33 3.51 8.95
CA SER A 427 -18.61 2.26 8.83
C SER A 427 -17.17 2.37 9.32
N ALA A 428 -16.59 1.25 9.75
CA ALA A 428 -15.18 1.18 10.17
C ALA A 428 -14.22 1.62 9.06
N GLU A 429 -14.55 1.27 7.82
CA GLU A 429 -13.80 1.62 6.62
C GLU A 429 -13.84 3.12 6.34
N ASP A 430 -15.02 3.74 6.37
CA ASP A 430 -15.14 5.18 6.13
C ASP A 430 -14.44 5.98 7.24
N ALA A 431 -14.55 5.53 8.49
CA ALA A 431 -13.82 6.14 9.59
C ALA A 431 -12.30 6.03 9.40
N TYR A 432 -11.80 4.87 8.96
CA TYR A 432 -10.39 4.67 8.62
C TYR A 432 -9.96 5.63 7.50
N CYS A 433 -10.73 5.73 6.42
CA CYS A 433 -10.40 6.60 5.29
C CYS A 433 -10.36 8.07 5.70
N LEU A 434 -11.33 8.54 6.49
CA LEU A 434 -11.34 9.91 7.02
C LEU A 434 -10.08 10.22 7.83
N VAL A 435 -9.65 9.32 8.73
CA VAL A 435 -8.40 9.50 9.49
C VAL A 435 -7.17 9.47 8.57
N SER A 436 -7.16 8.55 7.60
CA SER A 436 -6.03 8.31 6.69
C SER A 436 -5.73 9.49 5.79
N VAL A 437 -6.76 10.18 5.27
CA VAL A 437 -6.59 11.40 4.45
C VAL A 437 -5.75 12.44 5.19
N GLY A 438 -5.90 12.56 6.51
CA GLY A 438 -5.11 13.49 7.34
C GLY A 438 -3.60 13.25 7.37
N GLY A 439 -3.11 12.14 6.81
CA GLY A 439 -1.68 11.87 6.63
C GLY A 439 -1.12 12.27 5.27
N MET A 440 -1.94 12.79 4.34
CA MET A 440 -1.53 13.10 2.96
C MET A 440 -2.13 14.41 2.41
N VAL A 441 -2.74 15.22 3.27
CA VAL A 441 -3.21 16.58 2.96
C VAL A 441 -2.82 17.54 4.09
N PRO A 442 -2.74 18.86 3.83
CA PRO A 442 -2.53 19.86 4.88
C PRO A 442 -3.60 19.78 5.98
N ARG A 443 -3.20 20.08 7.21
CA ARG A 443 -4.05 19.88 8.40
C ARG A 443 -5.29 20.77 8.36
N GLU A 444 -5.20 21.95 7.77
CA GLU A 444 -6.30 22.87 7.51
C GLU A 444 -7.38 22.23 6.63
N GLU A 445 -6.96 21.61 5.53
CA GLU A 445 -7.89 20.96 4.59
C GLU A 445 -8.55 19.73 5.22
N HIS A 446 -7.79 18.94 5.99
CA HIS A 446 -8.35 17.82 6.74
C HIS A 446 -9.36 18.29 7.81
N ASN A 447 -9.07 19.39 8.52
CA ASN A 447 -10.02 20.00 9.45
C ASN A 447 -11.30 20.43 8.73
N ALA A 448 -11.20 21.10 7.59
CA ALA A 448 -12.34 21.55 6.80
C ALA A 448 -13.20 20.37 6.32
N LEU A 449 -12.58 19.28 5.89
CA LEU A 449 -13.26 18.03 5.53
C LEU A 449 -14.04 17.48 6.74
N LEU A 450 -13.38 17.27 7.88
CA LEU A 450 -14.02 16.72 9.08
C LEU A 450 -15.15 17.61 9.60
N GLU A 451 -14.95 18.94 9.64
CA GLU A 451 -15.99 19.91 10.02
C GLU A 451 -17.22 19.84 9.12
N LYS A 452 -17.02 19.47 7.85
CA LYS A 452 -18.11 19.30 6.90
C LYS A 452 -18.83 17.96 7.07
N VAL A 453 -18.08 16.86 7.17
CA VAL A 453 -18.68 15.51 7.13
C VAL A 453 -19.29 15.09 8.47
N LEU A 454 -18.71 15.48 9.61
CA LEU A 454 -19.16 15.00 10.93
C LEU A 454 -20.63 15.37 11.23
N PRO A 455 -21.09 16.63 11.01
CA PRO A 455 -22.51 16.96 11.14
C PRO A 455 -23.39 16.17 10.17
N MET A 456 -22.95 15.99 8.92
CA MET A 456 -23.71 15.26 7.90
C MET A 456 -23.88 13.77 8.27
N ILE A 457 -22.86 13.16 8.88
CA ILE A 457 -22.92 11.79 9.39
C ILE A 457 -23.94 11.69 10.54
N ARG A 458 -23.92 12.65 11.48
CA ARG A 458 -24.89 12.70 12.60
C ARG A 458 -26.33 12.91 12.13
N ASP A 459 -26.52 13.70 11.08
CA ASP A 459 -27.83 14.03 10.52
C ASP A 459 -28.34 12.98 9.51
N ARG A 460 -27.57 11.90 9.26
CA ARG A 460 -27.95 10.87 8.29
C ARG A 460 -29.28 10.24 8.70
N ALA A 461 -30.29 10.39 7.85
CA ALA A 461 -31.66 9.96 8.11
C ALA A 461 -31.85 8.43 8.08
N ASP A 462 -30.81 7.67 7.69
CA ASP A 462 -30.88 6.24 7.52
C ASP A 462 -30.57 5.50 8.83
N SER A 463 -31.60 4.85 9.35
CA SER A 463 -31.74 4.31 10.69
C SER A 463 -31.76 2.79 10.69
N ASN A 464 -30.99 2.15 9.81
CA ASN A 464 -30.77 0.70 9.82
C ASN A 464 -29.79 0.33 10.94
N GLN A 465 -30.07 0.76 12.17
CA GLN A 465 -29.43 0.24 13.35
C GLN A 465 -29.79 -1.24 13.45
N GLU A 466 -28.83 -2.08 13.06
CA GLU A 466 -28.90 -3.52 13.25
C GLU A 466 -28.35 -3.89 14.62
N ASP A 467 -28.87 -4.97 15.18
CA ASP A 467 -28.32 -5.59 16.39
C ASP A 467 -27.10 -6.43 16.01
N ARG A 468 -25.91 -5.83 16.11
CA ARG A 468 -24.63 -6.46 15.79
C ARG A 468 -23.68 -6.35 16.96
N VAL A 469 -22.84 -7.37 17.12
CA VAL A 469 -21.75 -7.40 18.10
C VAL A 469 -20.85 -6.18 17.93
N ARG A 470 -20.46 -5.56 19.04
CA ARG A 470 -19.57 -4.41 19.10
C ARG A 470 -18.17 -4.90 19.45
N VAL A 471 -17.18 -4.53 18.65
CA VAL A 471 -15.79 -4.99 18.84
C VAL A 471 -14.80 -3.83 18.92
N VAL A 472 -13.74 -4.03 19.71
CA VAL A 472 -12.51 -3.26 19.59
C VAL A 472 -11.55 -3.99 18.68
N PHE A 473 -11.00 -3.31 17.67
CA PHE A 473 -9.92 -3.85 16.84
C PHE A 473 -8.56 -3.42 17.42
N GLU A 474 -7.64 -4.36 17.59
CA GLU A 474 -6.29 -4.10 18.11
C GLU A 474 -5.26 -4.79 17.20
N GLY A 475 -4.12 -4.15 16.94
CA GLY A 475 -3.00 -4.69 16.16
C GLY A 475 -2.68 -3.97 14.86
N GLY A 476 -3.45 -2.94 14.49
CA GLY A 476 -3.25 -2.10 13.30
C GLY A 476 -2.47 -0.79 13.56
N PHE A 477 -1.76 -0.69 14.69
CA PHE A 477 -1.08 0.54 15.12
C PHE A 477 0.02 1.07 14.18
N CYS A 478 0.68 0.21 13.40
CA CYS A 478 1.83 0.57 12.55
C CYS A 478 1.55 0.23 11.08
N GLU A 479 1.68 -1.05 10.71
CA GLU A 479 1.19 -1.53 9.42
C GLU A 479 -0.35 -1.54 9.43
N GLN A 480 -0.95 -1.08 8.33
CA GLN A 480 -2.40 -0.94 8.25
C GLN A 480 -2.99 -2.18 7.57
N PRO A 481 -4.11 -2.73 8.08
CA PRO A 481 -4.79 -3.80 7.39
C PRO A 481 -5.33 -3.32 6.03
N PRO A 482 -5.40 -4.21 5.02
CA PRO A 482 -6.04 -3.87 3.74
C PRO A 482 -7.47 -3.35 3.96
N LEU A 483 -7.92 -2.38 3.15
CA LEU A 483 -9.29 -1.85 3.27
C LEU A 483 -10.36 -2.93 3.18
N ASP A 484 -10.17 -3.91 2.30
CA ASP A 484 -11.10 -5.03 2.17
C ASP A 484 -11.19 -5.90 3.44
N LEU A 485 -10.12 -5.98 4.23
CA LEU A 485 -10.17 -6.61 5.56
C LEU A 485 -11.02 -5.79 6.52
N ILE A 486 -10.79 -4.48 6.60
CA ILE A 486 -11.57 -3.57 7.46
C ILE A 486 -13.06 -3.62 7.06
N ARG A 487 -13.35 -3.60 5.76
CA ARG A 487 -14.69 -3.71 5.19
C ARG A 487 -15.35 -5.05 5.51
N MET A 488 -14.61 -6.15 5.38
CA MET A 488 -15.10 -7.48 5.73
C MET A 488 -15.47 -7.56 7.21
N VAL A 489 -14.59 -7.09 8.11
CA VAL A 489 -14.88 -7.05 9.56
C VAL A 489 -16.12 -6.20 9.85
N GLY A 490 -16.21 -5.00 9.26
CA GLY A 490 -17.33 -4.08 9.45
C GLY A 490 -18.68 -4.57 8.90
N ARG A 491 -18.69 -5.59 8.02
CA ARG A 491 -19.92 -6.26 7.59
C ARG A 491 -20.48 -7.22 8.65
N SER A 492 -19.60 -7.84 9.43
CA SER A 492 -19.99 -8.84 10.44
C SER A 492 -20.25 -8.23 11.82
N CYS A 493 -19.64 -7.09 12.14
CA CYS A 493 -19.76 -6.45 13.45
C CYS A 493 -19.59 -4.92 13.37
N TYR A 494 -19.90 -4.22 14.47
CA TYR A 494 -19.54 -2.82 14.63
C TYR A 494 -18.14 -2.70 15.22
N VAL A 495 -17.18 -2.14 14.48
CA VAL A 495 -15.87 -1.77 15.03
C VAL A 495 -16.00 -0.42 15.73
N VAL A 496 -16.18 -0.46 17.05
CA VAL A 496 -16.55 0.71 17.86
C VAL A 496 -15.35 1.49 18.40
N ASP A 497 -14.18 0.85 18.41
CA ASP A 497 -12.88 1.47 18.63
C ASP A 497 -11.79 0.64 17.92
N ASP A 498 -10.65 1.25 17.62
CA ASP A 498 -9.52 0.60 16.94
C ASP A 498 -8.18 1.24 17.33
N ASP A 499 -7.06 0.67 16.88
CA ASP A 499 -5.72 1.27 16.94
C ASP A 499 -5.18 1.68 15.55
N PHE A 500 -6.02 1.74 14.52
CA PHE A 500 -5.62 2.14 13.17
C PHE A 500 -5.08 3.55 13.15
N LEU A 501 -3.99 3.72 12.39
CA LEU A 501 -3.31 5.00 12.20
C LEU A 501 -3.13 5.76 13.51
N ILE A 502 -2.86 5.06 14.62
CA ILE A 502 -2.74 5.68 15.95
C ILE A 502 -1.72 6.82 15.93
N GLY A 503 -0.72 6.73 15.06
CA GLY A 503 0.25 7.78 14.81
C GLY A 503 -0.28 9.12 14.28
N LEU A 504 -1.56 9.23 13.91
CA LEU A 504 -2.25 10.49 13.58
C LEU A 504 -3.19 10.97 14.71
N ARG A 505 -3.38 10.15 15.75
CA ARG A 505 -4.35 10.40 16.84
C ARG A 505 -3.84 9.97 18.22
N TRP A 506 -2.52 9.88 18.37
CA TRP A 506 -1.88 9.31 19.56
C TRP A 506 -1.99 10.23 20.76
N ILE A 507 -2.13 11.54 20.59
CA ILE A 507 -2.43 12.46 21.70
C ILE A 507 -3.94 12.50 21.89
N LEU A 508 -4.41 12.02 23.04
CA LEU A 508 -5.82 11.85 23.33
C LEU A 508 -6.51 13.15 23.77
N GLU A 509 -5.75 14.17 24.16
CA GLU A 509 -6.24 15.45 24.66
C GLU A 509 -5.61 16.63 23.92
N ASP A 510 -6.09 17.84 24.19
CA ASP A 510 -5.45 19.04 23.67
C ASP A 510 -4.09 19.28 24.35
N VAL A 511 -3.12 19.67 23.53
CA VAL A 511 -1.79 20.09 23.98
C VAL A 511 -1.90 21.53 24.48
N PRO A 512 -1.48 21.85 25.71
CA PRO A 512 -1.55 23.22 26.22
C PRO A 512 -0.75 24.18 25.32
N ASN A 513 -1.33 25.34 25.02
CA ASN A 513 -0.69 26.34 24.16
C ASN A 513 0.12 27.40 24.96
N THR A 514 0.49 27.09 26.21
CA THR A 514 1.18 27.99 27.14
C THR A 514 2.57 27.46 27.50
N GLY A 515 3.51 28.34 27.87
CA GLY A 515 4.89 27.93 28.16
C GLY A 515 5.65 27.47 26.91
N ASP A 516 6.71 26.68 27.05
CA ASP A 516 7.53 26.18 25.93
C ASP A 516 6.74 25.16 25.07
N PRO A 517 6.41 25.47 23.79
CA PRO A 517 5.62 24.59 22.92
C PRO A 517 6.24 23.19 22.72
N LEU A 518 7.56 23.08 22.61
CA LEU A 518 8.23 21.79 22.43
C LEU A 518 8.15 20.95 23.71
N HIS A 519 8.20 21.60 24.87
CA HIS A 519 7.98 20.93 26.14
C HIS A 519 6.54 20.42 26.27
N GLN A 520 5.55 21.20 25.83
CA GLN A 520 4.14 20.78 25.86
C GLN A 520 3.88 19.56 24.97
N LEU A 521 4.50 19.50 23.79
CA LEU A 521 4.43 18.31 22.93
C LEU A 521 5.11 17.09 23.57
N ALA A 522 6.23 17.30 24.27
CA ALA A 522 6.94 16.22 24.97
C ALA A 522 6.13 15.67 26.15
N GLU A 523 5.55 16.55 26.97
CA GLU A 523 4.62 16.19 28.05
C GLU A 523 3.37 15.48 27.51
N ALA A 524 2.82 15.94 26.39
CA ALA A 524 1.68 15.27 25.75
C ALA A 524 2.01 13.83 25.32
N TYR A 525 3.24 13.58 24.83
CA TYR A 525 3.72 12.22 24.57
C TYR A 525 3.88 11.36 25.81
N LEU A 526 4.36 11.90 26.92
CA LEU A 526 4.57 11.10 28.11
C LEU A 526 3.25 10.82 28.84
N GLU A 527 2.42 11.86 29.01
CA GLU A 527 1.29 11.81 29.93
C GLU A 527 -0.04 11.59 29.22
N LYS A 528 -0.22 12.18 28.02
CA LYS A 528 -1.52 12.23 27.32
C LYS A 528 -1.62 11.32 26.09
N SER A 529 -0.57 10.55 25.82
CA SER A 529 -0.55 9.64 24.68
C SER A 529 -1.36 8.37 24.95
N SER A 530 -1.98 7.86 23.90
CA SER A 530 -2.44 6.48 23.85
C SER A 530 -1.26 5.53 23.91
N TYR A 531 -1.51 4.33 24.44
CA TYR A 531 -0.57 3.22 24.38
C TYR A 531 -0.46 2.66 22.95
N SER A 532 0.64 1.97 22.68
CA SER A 532 0.79 1.03 21.58
C SER A 532 1.85 -0.02 21.95
N PRO A 533 1.98 -1.13 21.22
CA PRO A 533 3.02 -2.14 21.47
C PRO A 533 4.45 -1.58 21.53
N VAL A 534 4.71 -0.47 20.84
CA VAL A 534 6.04 0.14 20.72
C VAL A 534 6.30 1.31 21.68
N GLN A 535 5.40 1.52 22.65
CA GLN A 535 5.61 2.48 23.73
C GLN A 535 5.87 1.74 25.05
N HIS A 536 7.05 1.96 25.63
CA HIS A 536 7.45 1.37 26.91
C HIS A 536 7.18 2.33 28.07
N ASP A 537 5.97 2.24 28.63
CA ASP A 537 5.58 2.97 29.83
C ASP A 537 4.91 2.04 30.85
N LEU A 538 5.59 1.77 31.97
CA LEU A 538 5.07 0.89 33.02
C LEU A 538 3.83 1.44 33.74
N ARG A 539 3.51 2.73 33.58
CA ARG A 539 2.28 3.34 34.11
C ARG A 539 1.08 3.05 33.22
N LYS A 540 1.32 2.65 31.96
CA LYS A 540 0.31 2.31 30.95
C LYS A 540 0.45 0.84 30.50
N PRO A 541 0.24 -0.16 31.38
CA PRO A 541 0.24 -1.57 30.96
C PRO A 541 -0.77 -1.80 29.84
N LYS A 542 -0.34 -2.33 28.71
CA LYS A 542 -1.11 -2.30 27.46
C LYS A 542 -2.38 -3.14 27.56
N GLU A 543 -2.29 -4.30 28.22
CA GLU A 543 -3.43 -5.17 28.49
C GLU A 543 -4.49 -4.50 29.36
N LYS A 544 -4.06 -3.65 30.31
CA LYS A 544 -4.99 -2.84 31.11
C LYS A 544 -5.66 -1.78 30.23
N MET A 545 -4.89 -1.09 29.39
CA MET A 545 -5.39 -0.04 28.50
C MET A 545 -6.35 -0.60 27.43
N LEU A 546 -6.10 -1.81 26.92
CA LEU A 546 -7.02 -2.51 26.03
C LEU A 546 -8.37 -2.79 26.69
N LYS A 547 -8.37 -3.28 27.94
CA LYS A 547 -9.60 -3.50 28.71
C LYS A 547 -10.35 -2.21 29.00
N GLU A 548 -9.64 -1.12 29.28
CA GLU A 548 -10.24 0.21 29.44
C GLU A 548 -10.90 0.68 28.12
N ARG A 549 -10.29 0.44 26.96
CA ARG A 549 -10.91 0.72 25.64
C ARG A 549 -12.13 -0.14 25.38
N ILE A 550 -12.07 -1.46 25.62
CA ILE A 550 -13.22 -2.38 25.48
C ILE A 550 -14.39 -1.91 26.34
N SER A 551 -14.13 -1.62 27.62
CA SER A 551 -15.16 -1.17 28.56
C SER A 551 -15.74 0.20 28.20
N SER A 552 -14.88 1.20 27.93
CA SER A 552 -15.32 2.56 27.59
C SER A 552 -16.07 2.65 26.25
N ALA A 553 -15.70 1.80 25.29
CA ALA A 553 -16.40 1.67 24.02
C ALA A 553 -17.66 0.80 24.10
N ARG A 554 -17.96 0.18 25.26
CA ARG A 554 -19.05 -0.80 25.43
C ARG A 554 -18.98 -1.89 24.37
N ALA A 555 -17.79 -2.42 24.13
CA ALA A 555 -17.58 -3.53 23.21
C ALA A 555 -17.86 -4.86 23.91
N ASP A 556 -18.45 -5.79 23.16
CA ASP A 556 -18.76 -7.15 23.62
C ASP A 556 -17.54 -8.07 23.51
N ALA A 557 -16.63 -7.76 22.59
CA ALA A 557 -15.44 -8.56 22.29
C ALA A 557 -14.29 -7.73 21.70
N ALA A 558 -13.14 -8.38 21.52
CA ALA A 558 -11.99 -7.80 20.84
C ALA A 558 -11.56 -8.65 19.62
N ILE A 559 -11.10 -7.97 18.57
CA ILE A 559 -10.37 -8.60 17.47
C ILE A 559 -8.91 -8.25 17.67
N ILE A 560 -8.11 -9.25 18.08
CA ILE A 560 -6.69 -9.11 18.35
C ILE A 560 -5.92 -9.55 17.11
N THR A 561 -5.24 -8.62 16.48
CA THR A 561 -4.48 -8.85 15.27
C THR A 561 -3.02 -8.47 15.44
N ALA A 562 -2.20 -8.85 14.49
CA ALA A 562 -0.86 -8.31 14.31
C ALA A 562 -0.52 -8.39 12.84
N ALA A 563 0.17 -7.37 12.33
CA ALA A 563 0.82 -7.48 11.04
C ALA A 563 1.88 -8.59 11.08
N LYS A 564 1.98 -9.37 10.01
CA LYS A 564 3.03 -10.40 9.91
C LYS A 564 4.40 -9.78 10.10
N MET A 565 5.26 -10.50 10.82
CA MET A 565 6.62 -10.06 11.14
C MET A 565 6.70 -8.75 11.95
N CYS A 566 5.59 -8.31 12.57
CA CYS A 566 5.59 -7.23 13.56
C CYS A 566 5.88 -7.83 14.94
N GLU A 567 7.16 -7.96 15.30
CA GLU A 567 7.58 -8.51 16.59
C GLU A 567 6.87 -7.84 17.79
N PRO A 568 6.81 -6.49 17.92
CA PRO A 568 6.13 -5.87 19.06
C PRO A 568 4.64 -6.22 19.11
N GLY A 569 3.96 -6.22 17.95
CA GLY A 569 2.54 -6.56 17.89
C GLY A 569 2.27 -8.01 18.29
N LEU A 570 3.07 -8.95 17.75
CA LEU A 570 2.96 -10.38 18.04
C LEU A 570 3.27 -10.72 19.49
N GLU A 571 4.23 -10.03 20.12
CA GLU A 571 4.53 -10.21 21.55
C GLU A 571 3.34 -9.79 22.43
N GLU A 572 2.73 -8.64 22.14
CA GLU A 572 1.61 -8.14 22.93
C GLU A 572 0.35 -9.01 22.82
N GLN A 573 0.15 -9.73 21.70
CA GLN A 573 -0.98 -10.65 21.57
C GLN A 573 -1.06 -11.64 22.74
N VAL A 574 0.09 -12.14 23.22
CA VAL A 574 0.14 -13.11 24.33
C VAL A 574 -0.37 -12.48 25.63
N CYS A 575 0.02 -11.23 25.90
CA CYS A 575 -0.42 -10.49 27.09
C CYS A 575 -1.91 -10.13 27.00
N TYR A 576 -2.37 -9.70 25.82
CA TYR A 576 -3.76 -9.36 25.56
C TYR A 576 -4.67 -10.56 25.74
N THR A 577 -4.44 -11.67 25.04
CA THR A 577 -5.33 -12.84 25.08
C THR A 577 -5.43 -13.42 26.48
N ARG A 578 -4.29 -13.52 27.19
CA ARG A 578 -4.28 -13.96 28.59
C ARG A 578 -5.12 -13.06 29.49
N SER A 579 -5.00 -11.74 29.36
CA SER A 579 -5.75 -10.80 30.20
C SER A 579 -7.24 -10.82 29.90
N LEU A 580 -7.62 -11.03 28.62
CA LEU A 580 -9.02 -11.18 28.22
C LEU A 580 -9.62 -12.51 28.70
N ASP A 581 -8.86 -13.61 28.66
CA ASP A 581 -9.27 -14.90 29.24
C ASP A 581 -9.54 -14.78 30.75
N GLU A 582 -8.67 -14.09 31.49
CA GLU A 582 -8.81 -13.88 32.94
C GLU A 582 -10.13 -13.17 33.30
N ASP A 583 -10.61 -12.27 32.43
CA ASP A 583 -11.84 -11.50 32.62
C ASP A 583 -13.04 -12.08 31.84
N ASN A 584 -12.88 -13.24 31.18
CA ASN A 584 -13.89 -13.89 30.32
C ASN A 584 -14.44 -12.97 29.21
N ILE A 585 -13.59 -12.13 28.62
CA ILE A 585 -13.95 -11.28 27.49
C ILE A 585 -13.68 -12.07 26.20
N GLY A 586 -14.68 -12.19 25.33
CA GLY A 586 -14.53 -12.88 24.05
C GLY A 586 -13.52 -12.18 23.15
N TYR A 587 -12.67 -12.95 22.48
CA TYR A 587 -11.75 -12.41 21.47
C TYR A 587 -11.51 -13.34 20.30
N PHE A 588 -11.11 -12.74 19.18
CA PHE A 588 -10.68 -13.44 17.97
C PHE A 588 -9.25 -13.04 17.63
N VAL A 589 -8.38 -14.02 17.39
CA VAL A 589 -6.97 -13.78 17.04
C VAL A 589 -6.75 -14.01 15.55
N SER A 590 -6.08 -13.08 14.88
CA SER A 590 -5.63 -13.25 13.49
C SER A 590 -4.34 -12.50 13.20
N GLU A 591 -3.82 -12.72 12.00
CA GLU A 591 -2.71 -11.95 11.44
C GLU A 591 -3.14 -11.36 10.10
N PHE A 592 -2.53 -10.24 9.73
CA PHE A 592 -2.73 -9.65 8.41
C PHE A 592 -1.39 -9.25 7.80
N GLU A 593 -1.42 -8.93 6.52
CA GLU A 593 -0.30 -8.36 5.78
C GLU A 593 -0.88 -7.33 4.82
N GLU A 594 -0.19 -6.21 4.63
CA GLU A 594 -0.64 -5.07 3.82
C GLU A 594 -1.08 -5.47 2.39
N ASN A 595 -0.41 -6.45 1.78
CA ASN A 595 -0.69 -6.93 0.43
C ASN A 595 -1.60 -8.18 0.40
N MET A 596 -2.25 -8.53 1.51
CA MET A 596 -3.20 -9.64 1.56
C MET A 596 -4.46 -9.33 0.72
N THR A 597 -4.92 -10.28 -0.10
CA THR A 597 -6.03 -10.07 -1.06
C THR A 597 -7.18 -11.08 -0.95
N SER A 598 -7.09 -12.06 -0.04
CA SER A 598 -8.09 -13.11 0.12
C SER A 598 -8.57 -13.18 1.56
N PHE A 599 -9.84 -12.88 1.79
CA PHE A 599 -10.43 -12.79 3.14
C PHE A 599 -11.56 -13.79 3.40
N ASP A 600 -11.98 -14.61 2.42
CA ASP A 600 -13.14 -15.51 2.56
C ASP A 600 -13.05 -16.43 3.77
N HIS A 601 -11.89 -17.04 4.00
CA HIS A 601 -11.69 -17.93 5.14
C HIS A 601 -11.75 -17.18 6.47
N LEU A 602 -11.11 -16.01 6.53
CA LEU A 602 -11.10 -15.15 7.70
C LEU A 602 -12.51 -14.61 7.99
N GLY A 603 -13.28 -14.26 6.95
CA GLY A 603 -14.67 -13.83 7.06
C GLY A 603 -15.55 -14.90 7.68
N LEU A 604 -15.48 -16.14 7.20
CA LEU A 604 -16.21 -17.26 7.79
C LEU A 604 -15.85 -17.49 9.26
N GLN A 605 -14.57 -17.33 9.63
CA GLN A 605 -14.13 -17.46 11.02
C GLN A 605 -14.68 -16.35 11.92
N ILE A 606 -14.66 -15.11 11.44
CA ILE A 606 -15.21 -13.95 12.16
C ILE A 606 -16.73 -14.07 12.30
N GLU A 607 -17.45 -14.45 11.23
CA GLU A 607 -18.89 -14.72 11.29
C GLU A 607 -19.22 -15.78 12.34
N THR A 608 -18.51 -16.91 12.32
CA THR A 608 -18.66 -17.98 13.32
C THR A 608 -18.40 -17.47 14.74
N PHE A 609 -17.38 -16.62 14.92
CA PHE A 609 -17.08 -16.01 16.22
C PHE A 609 -18.20 -15.07 16.69
N MET A 610 -18.74 -14.22 15.81
CA MET A 610 -19.87 -13.34 16.15
C MET A 610 -21.13 -14.13 16.50
N GLU A 611 -21.44 -15.18 15.74
CA GLU A 611 -22.57 -16.07 16.05
C GLU A 611 -22.42 -16.70 17.44
N ASN A 612 -21.22 -17.21 17.78
CA ASN A 612 -20.97 -17.80 19.08
C ASN A 612 -21.15 -16.80 20.24
N LEU A 613 -20.86 -15.52 20.04
CA LEU A 613 -21.08 -14.48 21.06
C LEU A 613 -22.56 -14.15 21.24
N MET A 614 -23.35 -14.16 20.17
CA MET A 614 -24.79 -13.85 20.24
C MET A 614 -25.63 -14.96 20.87
N TYR A 615 -25.14 -16.21 20.88
CA TYR A 615 -25.88 -17.38 21.38
C TYR A 615 -25.36 -17.94 22.72
N GLN A 616 -24.44 -17.23 23.40
CA GLN A 616 -24.04 -17.49 24.80
C GLN A 616 -24.96 -16.76 25.77
#